data_AF-A0A519H8X8-F1
#
_entry.id   AF-A0A519H8X8-F1
#
_cell.length_a   1.000
_cell.length_b   1.000
_cell.length_c   1.000
_cell.angle_alpha   90.00
_cell.angle_beta   90.00
_cell.angle_gamma   90.00
#
_symmetry.space_group_name_H-M   'P 1'
#
loop_
_entity.id
_entity.type
_entity.pdbx_description
1 polymer ?
#
loop_
_entity_poly.entity_id
_entity_poly.type
_entity_poly.pdbx_seq_one_letter_code
_entity_poly.pdbx_strand_id
1 'polypeptide(L)'
;MNVINLTLLAVTLLSACGGGSDGTDTAVLDADGCTLTPTALLAAHQTTAICRGKINFHDRQLVGLGGNGRACADCHSPAERFQLSPAKAQERLAAMLATGIDDPLFRPIDADDFRVLGVAARDFTNLTVNGLVRVPMPLPANVKLLDCGATVPCPASAQPTTETHADIWRAVPSILDTRLTGPDGQSPARCPHVFRSWAGPRPGRAPWR
;
A
#
# COMPACT_ATOMS: atom_id res chain seq x y z
N MET A 1 -90.71 28.46 24.85
CA MET A 1 -90.16 27.54 25.87
C MET A 1 -89.02 26.77 25.23
N ASN A 2 -87.79 26.93 25.77
CA ASN A 2 -86.60 26.06 25.73
C ASN A 2 -86.27 25.26 24.45
N VAL A 3 -85.04 25.25 23.90
CA VAL A 3 -83.73 25.03 24.55
C VAL A 3 -82.56 25.50 23.65
N ILE A 4 -81.45 25.82 24.32
CA ILE A 4 -80.11 26.19 23.83
C ILE A 4 -79.30 24.95 23.39
N ASN A 5 -78.43 25.07 22.37
CA ASN A 5 -77.06 24.47 22.27
C ASN A 5 -76.49 24.72 20.85
N LEU A 6 -75.46 25.55 20.64
CA LEU A 6 -74.02 25.47 20.98
C LEU A 6 -73.20 24.55 20.02
N THR A 7 -72.35 25.23 19.22
CA THR A 7 -71.04 24.81 18.64
C THR A 7 -70.96 23.71 17.58
N LEU A 8 -70.42 24.04 16.39
CA LEU A 8 -69.03 23.72 16.02
C LEU A 8 -68.64 24.43 14.69
N LEU A 9 -67.60 25.27 14.73
CA LEU A 9 -66.96 25.89 13.58
C LEU A 9 -65.81 24.95 13.15
N ALA A 10 -65.92 24.30 11.99
CA ALA A 10 -64.85 23.45 11.46
C ALA A 10 -63.82 24.31 10.71
N VAL A 11 -62.69 24.61 11.36
CA VAL A 11 -61.52 25.22 10.72
C VAL A 11 -60.72 24.10 10.05
N THR A 12 -60.70 24.08 8.73
CA THR A 12 -59.83 23.20 7.93
C THR A 12 -58.40 23.74 7.94
N LEU A 13 -57.55 23.16 8.79
CA LEU A 13 -56.09 23.34 8.74
C LEU A 13 -55.52 22.42 7.64
N LEU A 14 -55.22 22.99 6.46
CA LEU A 14 -54.27 22.39 5.54
C LEU A 14 -52.85 22.62 6.09
N SER A 15 -52.36 21.72 6.95
CA SER A 15 -50.93 21.62 7.20
C SER A 15 -50.30 20.88 6.03
N ALA A 16 -49.86 21.63 5.03
CA ALA A 16 -48.94 21.13 4.03
C ALA A 16 -47.60 20.84 4.70
N CYS A 17 -47.42 19.63 5.23
CA CYS A 17 -46.09 19.05 5.38
C CYS A 17 -45.60 18.68 3.97
N GLY A 18 -45.26 19.70 3.19
CA GLY A 18 -44.39 19.54 2.04
C GLY A 18 -43.03 19.14 2.58
N GLY A 19 -42.79 17.83 2.66
CA GLY A 19 -41.46 17.28 2.80
C GLY A 19 -40.67 17.70 1.57
N GLY A 20 -39.98 18.83 1.68
CA GLY A 20 -38.96 19.25 0.73
C GLY A 20 -37.90 18.16 0.72
N SER A 21 -37.92 17.36 -0.34
CA SER A 21 -36.79 16.59 -0.79
C SER A 21 -35.72 17.58 -1.23
N ASP A 22 -35.02 18.18 -0.27
CA ASP A 22 -33.64 18.61 -0.52
C ASP A 22 -32.87 17.32 -0.72
N GLY A 23 -32.74 16.92 -1.98
CA GLY A 23 -31.76 15.94 -2.43
C GLY A 23 -30.37 16.47 -2.15
N THR A 24 -29.99 16.50 -0.87
CA THR A 24 -28.60 16.36 -0.50
C THR A 24 -28.29 14.91 -0.83
N ASP A 25 -27.71 14.69 -2.00
CA ASP A 25 -26.89 13.52 -2.27
C ASP A 25 -25.83 13.49 -1.16
N THR A 26 -26.17 12.88 -0.04
CA THR A 26 -25.23 12.63 1.04
C THR A 26 -24.24 11.63 0.48
N ALA A 27 -23.12 12.16 -0.02
CA ALA A 27 -22.02 11.36 -0.53
C ALA A 27 -21.68 10.29 0.50
N VAL A 28 -21.75 9.02 0.09
CA VAL A 28 -21.33 7.91 0.95
C VAL A 28 -19.82 8.05 1.16
N LEU A 29 -19.39 8.07 2.42
CA LEU A 29 -17.99 8.19 2.78
C LEU A 29 -17.47 6.86 3.35
N ASP A 30 -16.19 6.57 3.12
CA ASP A 30 -15.51 5.48 3.84
C ASP A 30 -15.08 5.91 5.26
N ALA A 31 -14.40 4.99 5.97
CA ALA A 31 -13.91 5.24 7.33
C ALA A 31 -12.91 6.41 7.43
N ASP A 32 -12.27 6.79 6.32
CA ASP A 32 -11.31 7.90 6.25
C ASP A 32 -11.99 9.21 5.77
N GLY A 33 -13.31 9.19 5.56
CA GLY A 33 -14.08 10.33 5.06
C GLY A 33 -13.95 10.53 3.55
N CYS A 34 -13.52 9.52 2.79
CA CYS A 34 -13.36 9.61 1.34
C CYS A 34 -14.65 9.29 0.59
N THR A 35 -14.95 10.07 -0.43
CA THR A 35 -16.17 9.91 -1.22
C THR A 35 -16.14 8.61 -2.00
N LEU A 36 -17.21 7.83 -1.89
CA LEU A 36 -17.41 6.59 -2.61
C LEU A 36 -18.38 6.75 -3.78
N THR A 37 -18.19 5.94 -4.82
CA THR A 37 -19.20 5.69 -5.85
C THR A 37 -20.34 4.83 -5.28
N PRO A 38 -21.48 4.73 -5.98
CA PRO A 38 -22.58 3.86 -5.56
C PRO A 38 -22.19 2.37 -5.43
N THR A 39 -21.09 1.95 -6.04
CA THR A 39 -20.53 0.58 -5.96
C THR A 39 -19.46 0.44 -4.88
N ALA A 40 -19.40 1.37 -3.91
CA ALA A 40 -18.42 1.40 -2.82
C ALA A 40 -16.95 1.45 -3.27
N LEU A 41 -16.66 2.01 -4.45
CA LEU A 41 -15.30 2.29 -4.90
C LEU A 41 -14.94 3.75 -4.59
N LEU A 42 -13.65 4.08 -4.44
CA LEU A 42 -13.25 5.49 -4.29
C LEU A 42 -13.62 6.30 -5.55
N ALA A 43 -14.32 7.41 -5.37
CA ALA A 43 -14.65 8.30 -6.46
C ALA A 43 -13.37 8.95 -7.04
N ALA A 44 -13.30 9.12 -8.36
CA ALA A 44 -12.09 9.66 -9.02
C ALA A 44 -11.72 11.08 -8.58
N HIS A 45 -12.71 11.89 -8.16
CA HIS A 45 -12.48 13.21 -7.61
C HIS A 45 -12.58 13.20 -6.09
N GLN A 46 -11.53 13.69 -5.41
CA GLN A 46 -11.47 13.78 -3.96
C GLN A 46 -10.99 15.16 -3.53
N THR A 47 -11.68 15.74 -2.55
CA THR A 47 -11.41 17.09 -2.06
C THR A 47 -10.26 17.15 -1.06
N THR A 48 -10.05 16.09 -0.28
CA THR A 48 -8.99 16.05 0.75
C THR A 48 -7.69 15.43 0.23
N ALA A 49 -6.57 15.86 0.80
CA ALA A 49 -5.25 15.32 0.46
C ALA A 49 -5.11 13.83 0.81
N ILE A 50 -5.72 13.39 1.92
CA ILE A 50 -5.74 11.98 2.35
C ILE A 50 -6.38 11.11 1.28
N CYS A 51 -7.56 11.51 0.80
CA CYS A 51 -8.31 10.71 -0.17
C CYS A 51 -7.67 10.70 -1.56
N ARG A 52 -7.06 11.82 -1.99
CA ARG A 52 -6.21 11.80 -3.20
C ARG A 52 -5.00 10.87 -3.04
N GLY A 53 -4.35 10.90 -1.88
CA GLY A 53 -3.26 9.98 -1.55
C GLY A 53 -3.69 8.52 -1.61
N LYS A 54 -4.87 8.19 -1.07
CA LYS A 54 -5.45 6.85 -1.12
C LYS A 54 -5.69 6.37 -2.55
N ILE A 55 -6.23 7.22 -3.42
CA ILE A 55 -6.39 6.88 -4.85
C ILE A 55 -5.03 6.62 -5.49
N ASN A 56 -4.07 7.54 -5.33
CA ASN A 56 -2.74 7.40 -5.91
C ASN A 56 -2.00 6.15 -5.39
N PHE A 57 -2.25 5.75 -4.15
CA PHE A 57 -1.64 4.55 -3.57
C PHE A 57 -2.09 3.25 -4.27
N HIS A 58 -3.29 3.25 -4.84
CA HIS A 58 -3.85 2.13 -5.61
C HIS A 58 -3.76 2.32 -7.13
N ASP A 59 -3.31 3.48 -7.59
CA ASP A 59 -3.18 3.78 -9.02
C ASP A 59 -1.94 3.08 -9.60
N ARG A 60 -2.16 2.27 -10.63
CA ARG A 60 -1.10 1.57 -11.38
C ARG A 60 -0.56 2.38 -12.56
N GLN A 61 -1.22 3.50 -12.92
CA GLN A 61 -0.73 4.41 -13.95
C GLN A 61 0.35 5.35 -13.42
N LEU A 62 0.30 5.68 -12.12
CA LEU A 62 1.30 6.51 -11.41
C LEU A 62 1.74 7.73 -12.24
N VAL A 63 0.78 8.52 -12.76
CA VAL A 63 1.06 9.60 -13.72
C VAL A 63 2.18 10.52 -13.24
N GLY A 64 3.25 10.64 -14.05
CA GLY A 64 4.43 11.45 -13.73
C GLY A 64 5.54 10.72 -12.96
N LEU A 65 5.29 9.49 -12.51
CA LEU A 65 6.28 8.60 -11.90
C LEU A 65 6.39 7.37 -12.82
N GLY A 66 7.52 7.20 -13.51
CA GLY A 66 7.72 6.01 -14.35
C GLY A 66 7.39 4.72 -13.57
N GLY A 67 6.52 3.87 -14.11
CA GLY A 67 6.01 2.69 -13.43
C GLY A 67 6.14 1.44 -14.30
N ASN A 68 6.10 0.26 -13.66
CA ASN A 68 6.08 -1.04 -14.32
C ASN A 68 4.70 -1.73 -14.20
N GLY A 69 3.65 -0.91 -14.13
CA GLY A 69 2.26 -1.34 -13.95
C GLY A 69 1.90 -1.75 -12.52
N ARG A 70 2.79 -1.53 -11.54
CA ARG A 70 2.52 -1.68 -10.11
C ARG A 70 2.03 -0.37 -9.49
N ALA A 71 1.08 -0.49 -8.58
CA ALA A 71 0.72 0.55 -7.63
C ALA A 71 1.55 0.37 -6.34
N CYS A 72 1.56 1.40 -5.48
CA CYS A 72 2.17 1.30 -4.15
C CYS A 72 1.59 0.12 -3.37
N ALA A 73 0.28 -0.08 -3.44
CA ALA A 73 -0.45 -1.16 -2.78
C ALA A 73 -0.06 -2.58 -3.24
N ASP A 74 0.53 -2.72 -4.44
CA ASP A 74 0.94 -4.05 -4.93
C ASP A 74 2.11 -4.60 -4.12
N CYS A 75 2.97 -3.75 -3.57
CA CYS A 75 4.04 -4.15 -2.66
C CYS A 75 3.70 -3.82 -1.20
N HIS A 76 2.98 -2.73 -0.93
CA HIS A 76 2.62 -2.29 0.42
C HIS A 76 1.15 -2.60 0.72
N SER A 77 0.83 -3.88 0.90
CA SER A 77 -0.56 -4.33 1.08
C SER A 77 -1.18 -3.80 2.38
N PRO A 78 -2.25 -2.96 2.33
CA PRO A 78 -2.93 -2.51 3.54
C PRO A 78 -3.50 -3.67 4.37
N ALA A 79 -3.95 -4.74 3.70
CA ALA A 79 -4.47 -5.95 4.35
C ALA A 79 -3.39 -6.71 5.15
N GLU A 80 -2.12 -6.49 4.83
CA GLU A 80 -0.98 -7.08 5.54
C GLU A 80 -0.16 -6.04 6.30
N ARG A 81 -0.79 -4.99 6.82
CA ARG A 81 -0.08 -3.94 7.59
C ARG A 81 1.04 -3.28 6.78
N PHE A 82 0.76 -3.05 5.50
CA PHE A 82 1.65 -2.43 4.50
C PHE A 82 2.94 -3.21 4.22
N GLN A 83 2.97 -4.50 4.55
CA GLN A 83 4.07 -5.41 4.25
C GLN A 83 3.74 -6.30 3.04
N LEU A 84 4.76 -6.99 2.51
CA LEU A 84 4.60 -8.10 1.57
C LEU A 84 5.27 -9.34 2.14
N SER A 85 4.45 -10.29 2.61
CA SER A 85 4.98 -11.56 3.12
C SER A 85 5.24 -12.57 2.00
N PRO A 86 6.18 -13.52 2.19
CA PRO A 86 6.37 -14.64 1.26
C PRO A 86 5.07 -15.44 1.02
N ALA A 87 4.32 -15.71 2.09
CA ALA A 87 3.04 -16.42 2.01
C ALA A 87 2.03 -15.69 1.12
N LYS A 88 1.96 -14.36 1.21
CA LYS A 88 1.07 -13.58 0.34
C LYS A 88 1.50 -13.55 -1.11
N ALA A 89 2.81 -13.46 -1.36
CA ALA A 89 3.35 -13.61 -2.70
C ALA A 89 3.00 -15.00 -3.28
N GLN A 90 3.11 -16.08 -2.51
CA GLN A 90 2.71 -17.42 -2.96
C GLN A 90 1.22 -17.50 -3.31
N GLU A 91 0.35 -16.95 -2.45
CA GLU A 91 -1.10 -16.90 -2.70
C GLU A 91 -1.43 -16.17 -4.01
N ARG A 92 -0.82 -15.00 -4.21
CA ARG A 92 -1.01 -14.20 -5.43
C ARG A 92 -0.50 -14.91 -6.67
N LEU A 93 0.66 -15.57 -6.59
CA LEU A 93 1.21 -16.35 -7.70
C LEU A 93 0.27 -17.50 -8.06
N ALA A 94 -0.20 -18.26 -7.06
CA ALA A 94 -1.14 -19.36 -7.26
C ALA A 94 -2.45 -18.87 -7.89
N ALA A 95 -2.99 -17.73 -7.43
CA ALA A 95 -4.19 -17.12 -8.00
C ALA A 95 -3.99 -16.68 -9.46
N MET A 96 -2.87 -16.03 -9.78
CA MET A 96 -2.53 -15.65 -11.15
C MET A 96 -2.43 -16.87 -12.06
N LEU A 97 -1.76 -17.94 -11.62
CA LEU A 97 -1.61 -19.17 -12.39
C LEU A 97 -2.94 -19.91 -12.58
N ALA A 98 -3.80 -19.93 -11.55
CA ALA A 98 -5.09 -20.61 -11.61
C ALA A 98 -6.11 -19.87 -12.50
N THR A 99 -6.08 -18.54 -12.49
CA THR A 99 -7.07 -17.71 -13.20
C THR A 99 -6.59 -17.22 -14.56
N GLY A 100 -5.28 -17.21 -14.80
CA GLY A 100 -4.66 -16.55 -15.95
C GLY A 100 -4.74 -15.02 -15.90
N ILE A 101 -5.26 -14.43 -14.83
CA ILE A 101 -5.34 -12.98 -14.66
C ILE A 101 -3.97 -12.47 -14.21
N ASP A 102 -3.35 -11.64 -15.04
CA ASP A 102 -2.05 -11.02 -14.78
C ASP A 102 -2.01 -10.26 -13.45
N ASP A 103 -0.99 -10.56 -12.64
CA ASP A 103 -0.71 -9.85 -11.40
C ASP A 103 0.60 -9.05 -11.56
N PRO A 104 0.55 -7.70 -11.46
CA PRO A 104 1.73 -6.84 -11.63
C PRO A 104 2.89 -7.07 -10.65
N LEU A 105 2.69 -7.87 -9.60
CA LEU A 105 3.78 -8.28 -8.73
C LEU A 105 4.76 -9.23 -9.45
N PHE A 106 4.30 -10.01 -10.44
CA PHE A 106 5.10 -11.03 -11.13
C PHE A 106 5.56 -10.59 -12.52
N ARG A 107 6.25 -9.45 -12.59
CA ARG A 107 6.89 -8.98 -13.83
C ARG A 107 8.24 -9.67 -14.04
N PRO A 108 8.63 -10.01 -15.29
CA PRO A 108 9.92 -10.67 -15.54
C PRO A 108 11.11 -9.92 -14.94
N ILE A 109 11.09 -8.59 -14.86
CA ILE A 109 12.18 -7.80 -14.26
C ILE A 109 12.47 -8.18 -12.79
N ASP A 110 11.47 -8.68 -12.07
CA ASP A 110 11.60 -9.11 -10.67
C ASP A 110 11.88 -10.61 -10.53
N ALA A 111 11.96 -11.36 -11.63
CA ALA A 111 12.24 -12.79 -11.62
C ALA A 111 13.74 -13.07 -11.48
N ASP A 112 14.14 -14.06 -10.68
CA ASP A 112 15.53 -14.39 -10.36
C ASP A 112 16.38 -14.62 -11.61
N ASP A 113 15.80 -15.29 -12.61
CA ASP A 113 16.36 -15.64 -13.90
C ASP A 113 16.34 -14.51 -14.95
N PHE A 114 15.90 -13.29 -14.60
CA PHE A 114 15.81 -12.15 -15.54
C PHE A 114 17.10 -11.82 -16.27
N ARG A 115 18.26 -11.89 -15.59
CA ARG A 115 19.55 -11.58 -16.21
C ARG A 115 19.94 -12.56 -17.31
N VAL A 116 19.37 -13.77 -17.29
CA VAL A 116 19.62 -14.83 -18.26
C VAL A 116 18.51 -14.88 -19.32
N LEU A 117 17.24 -14.78 -18.90
CA LEU A 117 16.08 -15.01 -19.77
C LEU A 117 15.32 -13.74 -20.19
N GLY A 118 15.65 -12.58 -19.60
CA GLY A 118 15.00 -11.31 -19.91
C GLY A 118 13.48 -11.38 -19.78
N VAL A 119 12.74 -11.02 -20.84
CA VAL A 119 11.27 -11.01 -20.84
C VAL A 119 10.65 -12.41 -20.64
N ALA A 120 11.39 -13.47 -20.92
CA ALA A 120 10.95 -14.86 -20.75
C ALA A 120 11.14 -15.38 -19.32
N ALA A 121 11.76 -14.60 -18.43
CA ALA A 121 12.06 -14.95 -17.05
C ALA A 121 10.79 -15.16 -16.21
N ARG A 122 10.71 -16.28 -15.47
CA ARG A 122 9.51 -16.69 -14.70
C ARG A 122 9.85 -17.27 -13.32
N ASP A 123 11.10 -17.25 -12.90
CA ASP A 123 11.49 -17.71 -11.57
C ASP A 123 11.23 -16.61 -10.52
N PHE A 124 10.19 -16.77 -9.71
CA PHE A 124 9.84 -15.82 -8.65
C PHE A 124 10.19 -16.35 -7.25
N THR A 125 11.19 -17.23 -7.15
CA THR A 125 11.55 -17.90 -5.90
C THR A 125 11.95 -16.90 -4.82
N ASN A 126 12.78 -15.90 -5.12
CA ASN A 126 13.21 -14.94 -4.10
C ASN A 126 12.07 -14.06 -3.58
N LEU A 127 11.09 -13.75 -4.43
CA LEU A 127 9.87 -13.05 -4.01
C LEU A 127 8.96 -13.95 -3.16
N THR A 128 8.73 -15.19 -3.59
CA THR A 128 7.75 -16.11 -2.98
C THR A 128 8.27 -16.86 -1.77
N VAL A 129 9.59 -17.03 -1.64
CA VAL A 129 10.23 -17.71 -0.51
C VAL A 129 10.80 -16.71 0.50
N ASN A 130 11.43 -15.64 0.01
CA ASN A 130 12.13 -14.68 0.87
C ASN A 130 11.41 -13.32 1.01
N GLY A 131 10.37 -13.06 0.21
CA GLY A 131 9.65 -11.77 0.26
C GLY A 131 10.50 -10.61 -0.27
N LEU A 132 11.46 -10.90 -1.16
CA LEU A 132 12.40 -9.91 -1.66
C LEU A 132 12.07 -9.50 -3.09
N VAL A 133 12.04 -8.18 -3.33
CA VAL A 133 11.82 -7.58 -4.64
C VAL A 133 13.17 -7.12 -5.20
N ARG A 134 13.40 -7.31 -6.51
CA ARG A 134 14.61 -6.82 -7.18
C ARG A 134 14.53 -5.30 -7.35
N VAL A 135 15.58 -4.62 -6.94
CA VAL A 135 15.78 -3.18 -7.18
C VAL A 135 17.11 -3.00 -7.92
N PRO A 136 17.08 -2.73 -9.23
CA PRO A 136 18.31 -2.39 -9.97
C PRO A 136 18.76 -0.99 -9.54
N MET A 137 19.99 -0.88 -9.06
CA MET A 137 20.58 0.41 -8.69
C MET A 137 21.77 0.72 -9.60
N PRO A 138 21.88 1.96 -10.12
CA PRO A 138 23.04 2.35 -10.89
C PRO A 138 24.28 2.35 -9.99
N LEU A 139 25.38 1.85 -10.52
CA LEU A 139 26.69 1.90 -9.88
C LEU A 139 27.28 3.30 -10.09
N PRO A 140 27.96 3.87 -9.06
CA PRO A 140 28.78 5.05 -9.26
C PRO A 140 29.83 4.82 -10.36
N ALA A 141 30.15 5.85 -11.14
CA ALA A 141 31.07 5.72 -12.28
C ALA A 141 32.47 5.21 -11.91
N ASN A 142 32.88 5.40 -10.66
CA ASN A 142 34.16 4.95 -10.09
C ASN A 142 34.09 3.58 -9.39
N VAL A 143 32.97 2.86 -9.47
CA VAL A 143 32.79 1.52 -8.89
C VAL A 143 32.63 0.51 -10.03
N LYS A 144 33.33 -0.63 -9.90
CA LYS A 144 33.22 -1.77 -10.81
C LYS A 144 32.94 -3.04 -10.02
N LEU A 145 32.08 -3.90 -10.56
CA LEU A 145 31.91 -5.25 -10.05
C LEU A 145 33.05 -6.13 -10.58
N LEU A 146 33.42 -7.15 -9.82
CA LEU A 146 34.36 -8.18 -10.26
C LEU A 146 33.58 -9.43 -10.63
N ASP A 147 33.95 -10.07 -11.73
CA ASP A 147 33.46 -11.43 -12.01
C ASP A 147 34.30 -12.45 -11.23
N CYS A 148 33.69 -12.98 -10.17
CA CYS A 148 34.34 -13.94 -9.28
C CYS A 148 33.89 -15.38 -9.52
N GLY A 149 32.99 -15.62 -10.46
CA GLY A 149 32.29 -16.91 -10.58
C GLY A 149 31.71 -17.37 -9.23
N ALA A 150 31.91 -18.64 -8.90
CA ALA A 150 31.46 -19.24 -7.64
C ALA A 150 32.50 -19.13 -6.50
N THR A 151 33.67 -18.51 -6.72
CA THR A 151 34.77 -18.51 -5.75
C THR A 151 34.66 -17.35 -4.76
N VAL A 152 34.59 -17.67 -3.46
CA VAL A 152 34.57 -16.70 -2.36
C VAL A 152 35.67 -17.05 -1.35
N PRO A 153 36.64 -16.16 -1.06
CA PRO A 153 36.79 -14.80 -1.58
C PRO A 153 37.21 -14.76 -3.06
N CYS A 154 36.92 -13.65 -3.75
CA CYS A 154 37.22 -13.49 -5.18
C CYS A 154 38.71 -13.72 -5.49
N PRO A 155 39.04 -14.44 -6.58
CA PRO A 155 40.43 -14.68 -6.95
C PRO A 155 41.10 -13.37 -7.39
N ALA A 156 42.41 -13.25 -7.16
CA ALA A 156 43.19 -12.07 -7.55
C ALA A 156 43.20 -11.84 -9.08
N SER A 157 42.88 -12.86 -9.88
CA SER A 157 42.76 -12.77 -11.34
C SER A 157 41.41 -12.23 -11.82
N ALA A 158 40.43 -12.04 -10.93
CA ALA A 158 39.10 -11.55 -11.28
C ALA A 158 39.18 -10.20 -11.99
N GLN A 159 38.49 -10.09 -13.13
CA GLN A 159 38.51 -8.87 -13.93
C GLN A 159 37.29 -7.99 -13.61
N PRO A 160 37.44 -6.66 -13.68
CA PRO A 160 36.30 -5.75 -13.64
C PRO A 160 35.32 -6.03 -14.76
N THR A 161 34.04 -6.02 -14.42
CA THR A 161 32.97 -6.17 -15.40
C THR A 161 32.57 -4.82 -16.02
N THR A 162 31.76 -4.87 -17.08
CA THR A 162 31.26 -3.68 -17.79
C THR A 162 29.98 -3.12 -17.17
N GLU A 163 29.52 -3.70 -16.08
CA GLU A 163 28.21 -3.49 -15.53
C GLU A 163 28.10 -2.09 -14.93
N THR A 164 26.97 -1.45 -15.19
CA THR A 164 26.65 -0.11 -14.71
C THR A 164 25.56 -0.13 -13.64
N HIS A 165 25.05 -1.32 -13.30
CA HIS A 165 24.00 -1.52 -12.32
C HIS A 165 24.28 -2.75 -11.48
N ALA A 166 23.84 -2.73 -10.22
CA ALA A 166 23.77 -3.90 -9.36
C ALA A 166 22.33 -4.12 -8.91
N ASP A 167 21.92 -5.39 -8.87
CA ASP A 167 20.62 -5.78 -8.36
C ASP A 167 20.70 -5.94 -6.84
N ILE A 168 19.86 -5.20 -6.12
CA ILE A 168 19.68 -5.39 -4.68
C ILE A 168 18.31 -5.98 -4.43
N TRP A 169 18.26 -6.99 -3.57
CA TRP A 169 17.04 -7.62 -3.14
C TRP A 169 16.55 -6.99 -1.84
N ARG A 170 15.37 -6.38 -1.87
CA ARG A 170 14.83 -5.62 -0.74
C ARG A 170 13.49 -6.19 -0.30
N ALA A 171 13.36 -6.40 1.01
CA ALA A 171 12.07 -6.69 1.63
C ALA A 171 11.22 -5.42 1.70
N VAL A 172 9.90 -5.60 1.69
CA VAL A 172 8.97 -4.52 2.00
C VAL A 172 8.82 -4.42 3.53
N PRO A 173 9.32 -3.34 4.18
CA PRO A 173 9.25 -3.23 5.62
C PRO A 173 7.79 -3.14 6.09
N SER A 174 7.48 -3.82 7.19
CA SER A 174 6.18 -3.71 7.85
C SER A 174 6.06 -2.38 8.59
N ILE A 175 4.85 -1.84 8.71
CA ILE A 175 4.60 -0.69 9.57
C ILE A 175 4.75 -1.03 11.06
N LEU A 176 4.71 -2.33 11.42
CA LEU A 176 4.80 -2.80 12.81
C LEU A 176 6.11 -2.45 13.51
N ASP A 177 7.22 -2.38 12.77
CA ASP A 177 8.55 -2.09 13.30
C ASP A 177 9.02 -0.66 12.97
N THR A 178 8.12 0.17 12.44
CA THR A 178 8.42 1.58 12.21
C THR A 178 8.07 2.40 13.45
N ARG A 179 9.09 3.04 14.05
CA ARG A 179 8.82 4.19 14.91
C ARG A 179 8.33 5.29 13.98
N LEU A 180 7.03 5.60 13.99
CA LEU A 180 6.48 6.76 13.30
C LEU A 180 7.17 8.01 13.85
N THR A 181 8.30 8.40 13.27
CA THR A 181 8.96 9.64 13.59
C THR A 181 8.08 10.74 13.01
N GLY A 182 7.39 11.45 13.89
CA GLY A 182 6.77 12.72 13.51
C GLY A 182 7.84 13.71 13.04
N PRO A 183 7.44 14.86 12.47
CA PRO A 183 8.38 15.91 12.10
C PRO A 183 9.33 16.22 13.27
N ASP A 184 10.58 16.52 12.94
CA ASP A 184 11.67 16.70 13.90
C ASP A 184 11.23 17.55 15.11
N GLY A 185 11.40 17.01 16.32
CA GLY A 185 11.01 17.65 17.57
C GLY A 185 9.63 17.25 18.13
N GLN A 186 8.83 16.46 17.43
CA GLN A 186 7.59 15.89 17.99
C GLN A 186 7.77 14.43 18.39
N SER A 187 7.25 14.07 19.58
CA SER A 187 7.21 12.67 20.01
C SER A 187 6.42 11.84 18.97
N PRO A 188 6.80 10.58 18.72
CA PRO A 188 6.05 9.70 17.83
C PRO A 188 4.57 9.75 18.18
N ALA A 189 3.73 10.07 17.20
CA ALA A 189 2.29 9.93 17.36
C ALA A 189 2.02 8.44 17.58
N ARG A 190 1.74 8.06 18.83
CA ARG A 190 1.30 6.70 19.13
C ARG A 190 -0.14 6.60 18.64
N CYS A 191 -0.39 5.83 17.59
CA CYS A 191 -1.75 5.40 17.30
C CYS A 191 -2.26 4.63 18.54
N PRO A 192 -3.35 5.08 19.19
CA PRO A 192 -3.74 4.59 20.51
C PRO A 192 -4.33 3.16 20.51
N HIS A 193 -4.33 2.43 19.39
CA HIS A 193 -5.10 1.19 19.26
C HIS A 193 -4.31 -0.10 18.95
N VAL A 194 -2.99 -0.08 18.70
CA VAL A 194 -2.31 -1.30 18.17
C VAL A 194 -1.30 -1.97 19.10
N PHE A 195 -0.82 -1.34 20.18
CA PHE A 195 0.15 -1.99 21.08
C PHE A 195 -0.19 -1.80 22.55
N ARG A 196 -1.01 -2.72 23.09
CA ARG A 196 -1.27 -2.83 24.54
C ARG A 196 -0.84 -4.20 25.08
N SER A 197 0.40 -4.62 24.84
CA SER A 197 1.07 -5.63 25.68
C SER A 197 2.48 -5.97 25.17
N TRP A 198 3.49 -5.13 25.48
CA TRP A 198 4.84 -5.64 25.72
C TRP A 198 5.65 -4.62 26.50
N ALA A 199 5.40 -4.55 27.81
CA ALA A 199 6.30 -3.91 28.76
C ALA A 199 7.06 -5.01 29.51
N GLY A 200 8.08 -5.56 28.86
CA GLY A 200 9.12 -6.34 29.55
C GLY A 200 10.16 -5.41 30.19
N PRO A 201 10.77 -5.79 31.32
CA PRO A 201 11.75 -4.96 32.02
C PRO A 201 13.01 -4.74 31.17
N ARG A 202 13.50 -3.50 31.12
CA ARG A 202 14.72 -3.11 30.39
C ARG A 202 15.97 -3.59 31.16
N PRO A 203 16.87 -4.38 30.57
CA PRO A 203 18.19 -4.62 31.15
C PRO A 203 19.06 -3.36 30.99
N GLY A 204 19.84 -3.07 32.04
CA GLY A 204 20.69 -1.88 32.15
C GLY A 204 21.74 -1.76 31.05
N ARG A 205 21.94 -0.54 30.56
CA ARG A 205 23.06 -0.18 29.68
C ARG A 205 24.31 0.04 30.54
N ALA A 206 25.37 -0.71 30.27
CA ALA A 206 26.72 -0.28 30.63
C ALA A 206 27.24 0.72 29.56
N PRO A 207 27.97 1.78 29.94
CA PRO A 207 28.58 2.70 28.99
C PRO A 207 29.87 2.09 28.40
N TRP A 208 30.00 2.15 27.07
CA TRP A 208 31.23 1.80 26.37
C TRP A 208 32.29 2.89 26.61
N ARG A 209 33.51 2.46 26.99
CA ARG A 209 34.74 3.24 26.91
C ARG A 209 35.37 3.06 25.53
#